data_AF-A0A1B6JSX7-F1
#
_entry.id   AF-A0A1B6JSX7-F1
#
_cell.length_a   1.000
_cell.length_b   1.000
_cell.length_c   1.000
_cell.angle_alpha   90.00
_cell.angle_beta   90.00
_cell.angle_gamma   90.00
#
_symmetry.space_group_name_H-M   'P 1'
#
loop_
_entity.id
_entity.type
_entity.pdbx_description
1 polymer ?
#
loop_
_entity_poly.entity_id
_entity_poly.type
_entity_poly.pdbx_seq_one_letter_code
_entity_poly.pdbx_strand_id
1 'polypeptide(L)'
;GPICNVKISPEGRIAFTCNKRVFLYFKETFYLAEDSIREYSPALMKNDLTENFRCIFDFDGESLLVLYKSNIIKYTNNERVWSLPVSNVYHIAVSGGLLYVGTREYKVLVFRETADSGLECVRVFEYTDAVKYFAVASGNVVAYSDYRVGMLGGSSSIVENTRILALDAADSAV
;
A
#
# COMPACT_ATOMS: atom_id res chain seq x y z
N GLY A 1 14.27 -16.61 -1.54
CA GLY A 1 14.25 -16.02 -2.89
C GLY A 1 14.81 -14.61 -2.81
N PRO A 2 14.89 -13.84 -3.92
CA PRO A 2 15.24 -12.43 -3.79
C PRO A 2 14.05 -11.73 -3.09
N ILE A 3 14.36 -10.93 -2.07
CA ILE A 3 13.35 -10.07 -1.46
C ILE A 3 13.04 -8.96 -2.45
N CYS A 4 11.84 -8.96 -3.03
CA CYS A 4 11.46 -8.01 -4.08
C CYS A 4 10.90 -6.68 -3.53
N ASN A 5 10.49 -6.67 -2.27
CA ASN A 5 9.87 -5.53 -1.60
C ASN A 5 9.98 -5.76 -0.09
N VAL A 6 10.31 -4.72 0.67
CA VAL A 6 10.40 -4.74 2.12
C VAL A 6 9.90 -3.41 2.68
N LYS A 7 9.11 -3.47 3.75
CA LYS A 7 8.69 -2.31 4.53
C LYS A 7 8.84 -2.62 6.01
N ILE A 8 9.07 -1.58 6.80
CA ILE A 8 9.24 -1.66 8.25
C ILE A 8 8.17 -0.76 8.86
N SER A 9 7.39 -1.28 9.82
CA SER A 9 6.43 -0.49 10.60
C SER A 9 7.15 0.43 11.60
N PRO A 10 6.49 1.45 12.15
CA PRO A 10 7.05 2.31 13.20
C PRO A 10 7.62 1.56 14.41
N GLU A 11 7.01 0.47 14.85
CA GLU A 11 7.51 -0.36 15.97
C GLU A 11 8.47 -1.50 15.52
N GLY A 12 8.90 -1.50 14.25
CA GLY A 12 9.93 -2.41 13.76
C GLY A 12 9.42 -3.77 13.28
N ARG A 13 8.12 -3.93 12.97
CA ARG A 13 7.63 -5.09 12.23
C ARG A 13 8.14 -5.04 10.81
N ILE A 14 8.66 -6.15 10.29
CA ILE A 14 9.22 -6.18 8.94
C ILE A 14 8.29 -7.00 8.05
N ALA A 15 7.69 -6.37 7.05
CA ALA A 15 6.94 -7.07 6.02
C ALA A 15 7.74 -7.11 4.73
N PHE A 16 7.79 -8.27 4.08
CA PHE A 16 8.56 -8.45 2.86
C PHE A 16 7.95 -9.49 1.93
N THR A 17 8.33 -9.44 0.66
CA THR A 17 7.87 -10.41 -0.33
C THR A 17 8.93 -11.42 -0.70
N CYS A 18 8.54 -12.68 -0.73
CA CYS A 18 9.33 -13.77 -1.28
C CYS A 18 8.39 -14.79 -1.97
N ASN A 19 8.75 -15.31 -3.15
CA ASN A 19 7.98 -16.31 -3.89
C ASN A 19 6.46 -16.00 -4.01
N LYS A 20 6.11 -14.79 -4.45
CA LYS A 20 4.71 -14.32 -4.59
C LYS A 20 3.89 -14.36 -3.29
N ARG A 21 4.55 -14.29 -2.14
CA ARG A 21 3.91 -14.26 -0.82
C ARG A 21 4.41 -13.08 0.00
N VAL A 22 3.55 -12.60 0.89
CA VAL A 22 3.90 -11.58 1.88
C VAL A 22 4.19 -12.27 3.20
N PHE A 23 5.37 -12.01 3.74
CA PHE A 23 5.79 -12.46 5.05
C PHE A 23 5.85 -11.27 5.99
N LEU A 24 5.54 -11.52 7.26
CA LEU A 24 5.71 -10.58 8.35
C LEU A 24 6.69 -11.20 9.35
N TYR A 25 7.66 -10.43 9.79
CA TYR A 25 8.57 -10.79 10.87
C TYR A 25 8.35 -9.84 12.04
N PHE A 26 8.05 -10.41 13.21
CA PHE A 26 7.83 -9.67 14.44
C PHE A 26 8.09 -10.57 15.65
N LYS A 27 8.72 -10.03 16.69
CA LYS A 27 9.04 -10.77 17.93
C LYS A 27 9.70 -12.12 17.64
N GLU A 28 10.74 -12.10 16.80
CA GLU A 28 11.52 -13.29 16.42
C GLU A 28 10.74 -14.39 15.69
N THR A 29 9.49 -14.11 15.31
CA THR A 29 8.60 -15.06 14.66
C THR A 29 8.29 -14.62 13.23
N PHE A 30 8.28 -15.56 12.30
CA PHE A 30 7.84 -15.33 10.93
C PHE A 30 6.38 -15.72 10.79
N TYR A 31 5.65 -14.93 10.03
CA TYR A 31 4.26 -15.16 9.67
C TYR A 31 4.11 -15.06 8.15
N LEU A 32 3.16 -15.83 7.62
CA LEU A 32 2.72 -15.77 6.23
C LEU A 32 1.33 -15.14 6.19
N ALA A 33 1.18 -14.05 5.43
CA ALA A 33 -0.08 -13.35 5.23
C ALA A 33 -0.71 -13.73 3.88
N GLU A 34 -1.88 -14.37 3.92
CA GLU A 34 -2.68 -14.80 2.76
C GLU A 34 -4.14 -14.36 2.91
N ASP A 35 -5.09 -15.29 3.04
CA ASP A 35 -6.46 -15.02 3.50
C ASP A 35 -6.55 -14.88 5.02
N SER A 36 -5.56 -15.45 5.69
CA SER A 36 -5.29 -15.49 7.12
C SER A 36 -3.81 -15.22 7.33
N ILE A 37 -3.44 -14.83 8.54
CA ILE A 37 -2.04 -14.71 8.94
C ILE A 37 -1.73 -15.83 9.92
N ARG A 38 -0.65 -16.57 9.65
CA ARG A 38 -0.25 -17.75 10.42
C ARG A 38 1.24 -17.80 10.59
N GLU A 39 1.70 -18.36 11.70
CA GLU A 39 3.12 -18.62 11.91
C GLU A 39 3.70 -19.48 10.78
N TYR A 40 4.94 -19.19 10.42
CA TYR A 40 5.62 -19.78 9.30
C TYR A 40 7.05 -20.13 9.69
N SER A 41 7.44 -21.38 9.43
CA SER A 41 8.83 -21.78 9.61
C SER A 41 9.68 -21.27 8.43
N PRO A 42 10.69 -20.42 8.66
CA PRO A 42 11.56 -19.93 7.59
C PRO A 42 12.34 -21.06 6.90
N ALA A 43 12.50 -22.23 7.53
CA ALA A 43 13.08 -23.42 6.91
C ALA A 43 12.27 -23.94 5.71
N LEU A 44 10.97 -23.60 5.64
CA LEU A 44 10.09 -23.96 4.53
C LEU A 44 10.14 -22.94 3.38
N MET A 45 10.84 -21.82 3.55
CA MET A 45 10.92 -20.76 2.55
C MET A 45 11.78 -21.23 1.38
N LYS A 46 11.12 -21.54 0.25
CA LYS A 46 11.83 -21.94 -0.98
C LYS A 46 12.70 -20.79 -1.51
N ASN A 47 13.84 -21.11 -2.09
CA ASN A 47 14.70 -20.13 -2.77
C ASN A 47 14.53 -20.22 -4.29
N ASP A 48 13.29 -20.23 -4.75
CA ASP A 48 13.01 -20.27 -6.19
C ASP A 48 13.12 -18.84 -6.76
N LEU A 49 14.09 -18.64 -7.66
CA LEU A 49 14.43 -17.33 -8.24
C LEU A 49 13.58 -16.99 -9.47
N THR A 50 12.58 -17.81 -9.79
CA THR A 50 11.96 -17.81 -11.12
C THR A 50 10.90 -16.73 -11.31
N GLU A 51 10.40 -16.08 -10.24
CA GLU A 51 9.24 -15.19 -10.37
C GLU A 51 9.35 -13.89 -9.56
N ASN A 52 9.63 -12.79 -10.26
CA ASN A 52 9.67 -11.42 -9.72
C ASN A 52 8.28 -10.77 -9.67
N PHE A 53 7.29 -11.44 -9.04
CA PHE A 53 6.00 -10.80 -8.82
C PHE A 53 6.02 -9.97 -7.55
N ARG A 54 5.77 -8.66 -7.68
CA ARG A 54 5.63 -7.76 -6.53
C ARG A 54 4.24 -7.95 -5.92
N CYS A 55 4.15 -8.63 -4.78
CA CYS A 55 2.94 -8.54 -3.98
C CYS A 55 2.81 -7.13 -3.41
N ILE A 56 1.56 -6.69 -3.24
CA ILE A 56 1.22 -5.34 -2.84
C ILE A 56 0.86 -5.37 -1.36
N PHE A 57 1.58 -4.60 -0.55
CA PHE A 57 1.34 -4.49 0.88
C PHE A 57 1.84 -3.13 1.40
N ASP A 58 1.31 -2.70 2.55
CA ASP A 58 1.76 -1.55 3.30
C ASP A 58 1.42 -1.67 4.79
N PHE A 59 1.95 -0.76 5.60
CA PHE A 59 1.62 -0.63 7.01
C PHE A 59 0.70 0.56 7.28
N ASP A 60 -0.32 0.33 8.09
CA ASP A 60 -1.12 1.36 8.76
C ASP A 60 -0.83 1.33 10.26
N GLY A 61 0.11 2.16 10.69
CA GLY A 61 0.79 1.99 11.97
C GLY A 61 1.40 0.59 12.06
N GLU A 62 0.92 -0.21 12.99
CA GLU A 62 1.36 -1.59 13.19
C GLU A 62 0.53 -2.65 12.46
N SER A 63 -0.54 -2.21 11.80
CA SER A 63 -1.41 -3.11 11.05
C SER A 63 -0.84 -3.34 9.66
N LEU A 64 -0.78 -4.60 9.24
CA LEU A 64 -0.33 -4.97 7.91
C LEU A 64 -1.53 -4.99 6.95
N LEU A 65 -1.45 -4.26 5.85
CA LEU A 65 -2.40 -4.34 4.75
C LEU A 65 -1.78 -5.15 3.60
N VAL A 66 -2.50 -6.16 3.12
CA VAL A 66 -2.02 -7.03 2.03
C VAL A 66 -3.08 -7.14 0.95
N LEU A 67 -2.69 -7.00 -0.32
CA LEU A 67 -3.51 -7.43 -1.45
C LEU A 67 -3.35 -8.94 -1.66
N TYR A 68 -4.43 -9.68 -1.46
CA TYR A 68 -4.52 -11.12 -1.70
C TYR A 68 -5.81 -11.45 -2.46
N LYS A 69 -5.70 -12.14 -3.61
CA LYS A 69 -6.83 -12.58 -4.45
C LYS A 69 -7.94 -11.51 -4.58
N SER A 70 -7.59 -10.33 -5.08
CA SER A 70 -8.54 -9.22 -5.30
C SER A 70 -9.20 -8.67 -4.03
N ASN A 71 -8.57 -8.86 -2.88
CA ASN A 71 -8.99 -8.26 -1.62
C ASN A 71 -7.80 -7.56 -0.98
N ILE A 72 -7.99 -6.33 -0.50
CA ILE A 72 -7.05 -5.73 0.46
C ILE A 72 -7.53 -6.17 1.85
N ILE A 73 -6.65 -6.81 2.61
CA ILE A 73 -6.96 -7.36 3.93
C ILE A 73 -6.09 -6.63 4.94
N LYS A 74 -6.70 -6.12 6.03
CA LYS A 74 -5.99 -5.54 7.16
C LYS A 74 -5.83 -6.59 8.26
N TYR A 75 -4.60 -6.73 8.75
CA TYR A 75 -4.24 -7.58 9.86
C TYR A 75 -3.73 -6.73 11.03
N THR A 76 -4.31 -6.96 12.21
CA THR A 76 -3.85 -6.36 13.47
C THR A 76 -3.56 -7.50 14.44
N ASN A 77 -2.34 -7.53 15.00
CA ASN A 77 -1.90 -8.54 15.97
C ASN A 77 -2.21 -9.99 15.55
N ASN A 78 -1.97 -10.30 14.29
CA ASN A 78 -2.23 -11.60 13.67
C ASN A 78 -3.72 -11.98 13.49
N GLU A 79 -4.62 -11.01 13.57
CA GLU A 79 -6.05 -11.22 13.31
C GLU A 79 -6.50 -10.39 12.11
N ARG A 80 -7.38 -10.97 11.29
CA ARG A 80 -8.02 -10.24 10.18
C ARG A 80 -9.08 -9.32 10.76
N VAL A 81 -8.94 -8.02 10.51
CA VAL A 81 -9.90 -7.00 10.97
C VAL A 81 -11.01 -6.83 9.94
N TRP A 82 -10.63 -6.56 8.69
CA TRP A 82 -11.57 -6.39 7.58
C TRP A 82 -10.94 -6.80 6.25
N SER A 83 -11.78 -6.85 5.21
CA SER A 83 -11.35 -6.98 3.82
C SER A 83 -12.13 -6.07 2.90
N LEU A 84 -11.43 -5.46 1.96
CA LEU A 84 -12.00 -4.65 0.90
C LEU A 84 -11.89 -5.40 -0.44
N PRO A 85 -13.01 -5.82 -1.06
CA PRO A 85 -13.00 -6.32 -2.43
C PRO A 85 -12.55 -5.23 -3.39
N VAL A 86 -11.54 -5.52 -4.21
CA VAL A 86 -10.97 -4.58 -5.17
C VAL A 86 -10.54 -5.28 -6.45
N SER A 87 -10.75 -4.63 -7.59
CA SER A 87 -10.28 -5.11 -8.90
C SER A 87 -9.08 -4.33 -9.37
N ASN A 88 -8.24 -4.99 -10.18
CA ASN A 88 -7.23 -4.31 -11.00
C ASN A 88 -6.24 -3.43 -10.21
N VAL A 89 -5.97 -3.76 -8.95
CA VAL A 89 -5.04 -2.98 -8.11
C VAL A 89 -3.60 -3.19 -8.57
N TYR A 90 -2.85 -2.10 -8.72
CA TYR A 90 -1.42 -2.14 -9.03
C TYR A 90 -0.54 -1.63 -7.88
N HIS A 91 -1.11 -0.87 -6.94
CA HIS A 91 -0.36 -0.32 -5.81
C HIS A 91 -1.30 0.08 -4.66
N ILE A 92 -0.79 0.03 -3.43
CA ILE A 92 -1.43 0.65 -2.27
C ILE A 92 -0.41 1.51 -1.53
N ALA A 93 -0.88 2.57 -0.89
CA ALA A 93 -0.10 3.31 0.10
C ALA A 93 -0.98 3.71 1.28
N VAL A 94 -0.39 3.85 2.46
CA VAL A 94 -1.08 4.37 3.64
C VAL A 94 -0.41 5.66 4.11
N SER A 95 -1.22 6.68 4.42
CA SER A 95 -0.72 7.94 4.99
C SER A 95 -1.83 8.64 5.77
N GLY A 96 -1.53 9.09 7.00
CA GLY A 96 -2.48 9.83 7.83
C GLY A 96 -3.77 9.07 8.13
N GLY A 97 -3.70 7.75 8.32
CA GLY A 97 -4.87 6.89 8.57
C GLY A 97 -5.78 6.68 7.35
N LEU A 98 -5.31 7.03 6.15
CA LEU A 98 -6.04 6.81 4.90
C LEU A 98 -5.33 5.75 4.05
N LEU A 99 -6.13 4.86 3.46
CA LEU A 99 -5.68 3.88 2.48
C LEU A 99 -5.88 4.42 1.07
N TYR A 100 -4.80 4.51 0.30
CA TYR A 100 -4.81 4.89 -1.10
C TYR A 100 -4.65 3.63 -1.95
N VAL A 101 -5.57 3.42 -2.89
CA VAL A 101 -5.61 2.23 -3.75
C VAL A 101 -5.52 2.67 -5.21
N GLY A 102 -4.40 2.38 -5.85
CA GLY A 102 -4.20 2.61 -7.27
C GLY A 102 -4.77 1.47 -8.10
N THR A 103 -5.69 1.79 -9.01
CA THR A 103 -6.34 0.83 -9.91
C THR A 103 -5.91 1.06 -11.37
N ARG A 104 -5.84 -0.01 -12.17
CA ARG A 104 -5.51 0.08 -13.61
C ARG A 104 -6.58 0.80 -14.44
N GLU A 105 -7.65 1.24 -13.81
CA GLU A 105 -8.72 2.07 -14.40
C GLU A 105 -8.39 3.57 -14.32
N TYR A 106 -7.10 3.91 -14.16
CA TYR A 106 -6.62 5.28 -14.05
C TYR A 106 -7.23 6.04 -12.86
N LYS A 107 -7.39 5.36 -11.72
CA LYS A 107 -7.88 5.99 -10.48
C LYS A 107 -7.00 5.66 -9.29
N VAL A 108 -6.94 6.59 -8.34
CA VAL A 108 -6.56 6.32 -6.96
C VAL A 108 -7.77 6.58 -6.08
N LEU A 109 -8.27 5.51 -5.48
CA LEU A 109 -9.37 5.55 -4.53
C LEU A 109 -8.77 5.76 -3.13
N VAL A 110 -9.35 6.66 -2.34
CA VAL A 110 -8.91 6.93 -0.98
C VAL A 110 -9.99 6.47 -0.03
N PHE A 111 -9.62 5.56 0.85
CA PHE A 111 -10.51 4.99 1.85
C PHE A 111 -10.12 5.46 3.25
N ARG A 112 -11.15 5.69 4.06
CA ARG A 112 -11.04 5.87 5.50
C ARG A 112 -11.69 4.68 6.20
N GLU A 113 -11.04 4.17 7.23
CA GLU A 113 -11.64 3.19 8.12
C GLU A 113 -12.72 3.83 8.99
N THR A 114 -13.87 3.19 9.08
CA THR A 114 -15.00 3.65 9.91
C THR A 114 -14.94 2.99 11.29
N ALA A 115 -15.67 3.53 12.26
CA ALA A 115 -15.68 3.04 13.64
C ALA A 115 -16.10 1.56 13.75
N ASP A 116 -16.94 1.08 12.83
CA ASP A 116 -17.44 -0.30 12.80
C ASP A 116 -16.51 -1.26 12.04
N SER A 117 -15.22 -0.91 11.91
CA SER A 117 -14.23 -1.66 11.11
C SER A 117 -14.61 -1.79 9.62
N GLY A 118 -15.42 -0.85 9.12
CA GLY A 118 -15.77 -0.73 7.71
C GLY A 118 -14.81 0.18 6.96
N LEU A 119 -15.04 0.36 5.66
CA LEU A 119 -14.30 1.30 4.83
C LEU A 119 -15.25 2.18 4.02
N GLU A 120 -14.97 3.47 4.02
CA GLU A 120 -15.66 4.47 3.23
C GLU A 120 -14.70 5.06 2.19
N CYS A 121 -15.11 5.11 0.92
CA CYS A 121 -14.36 5.84 -0.10
C CYS A 121 -14.60 7.33 0.07
N VAL A 122 -13.60 8.06 0.58
CA VAL A 122 -13.72 9.49 0.92
C VAL A 122 -13.20 10.40 -0.18
N ARG A 123 -12.45 9.87 -1.15
CA ARG A 123 -11.94 10.64 -2.30
C ARG A 123 -11.58 9.72 -3.46
N VAL A 124 -11.68 10.28 -4.67
CA VAL A 124 -11.19 9.65 -5.91
C VAL A 124 -10.32 10.65 -6.64
N PHE A 125 -9.13 10.21 -7.04
CA PHE A 125 -8.27 10.92 -7.99
C PHE A 125 -8.32 10.18 -9.32
N GLU A 126 -8.55 10.90 -10.41
CA GLU A 126 -8.53 10.35 -11.77
C GLU A 126 -7.31 10.85 -12.53
N TYR A 127 -6.76 9.99 -13.39
CA TYR A 127 -5.61 10.28 -14.23
C TYR A 127 -5.99 10.07 -15.70
N THR A 128 -5.29 10.77 -16.58
CA THR A 128 -5.45 10.59 -18.04
C THR A 128 -4.56 9.47 -18.59
N ASP A 129 -3.55 9.04 -17.84
CA ASP A 129 -2.54 8.07 -18.26
C ASP A 129 -2.36 6.92 -17.26
N ALA A 130 -1.75 5.84 -17.73
CA ALA A 130 -1.39 4.68 -16.92
C ALA A 130 -0.37 5.04 -15.83
N VAL A 131 -0.85 5.23 -14.60
CA VAL A 131 0.00 5.33 -13.41
C VAL A 131 0.56 3.95 -13.07
N LYS A 132 1.89 3.87 -12.87
CA LYS A 132 2.58 2.64 -12.48
C LYS A 132 2.78 2.56 -10.97
N TYR A 133 3.06 3.70 -10.36
CA TYR A 133 3.34 3.84 -8.94
C TYR A 133 2.86 5.19 -8.45
N PHE A 134 2.58 5.27 -7.16
CA PHE A 134 2.38 6.55 -6.50
C PHE A 134 3.01 6.51 -5.12
N ALA A 135 3.42 7.66 -4.62
CA ALA A 135 3.82 7.87 -3.24
C ALA A 135 2.82 8.81 -2.58
N VAL A 136 2.64 8.67 -1.27
CA VAL A 136 1.75 9.54 -0.49
C VAL A 136 2.50 10.08 0.70
N ALA A 137 2.42 11.40 0.89
CA ALA A 137 2.96 12.08 2.07
C ALA A 137 2.03 13.22 2.45
N SER A 138 1.63 13.28 3.72
CA SER A 138 0.79 14.36 4.27
C SER A 138 -0.48 14.62 3.45
N GLY A 139 -1.12 13.56 2.96
CA GLY A 139 -2.33 13.66 2.13
C GLY A 139 -2.12 14.06 0.67
N ASN A 140 -0.88 14.33 0.26
CA ASN A 140 -0.52 14.59 -1.13
C ASN A 140 -0.14 13.28 -1.83
N VAL A 141 -0.67 13.07 -3.03
CA VAL A 141 -0.35 11.93 -3.87
C VAL A 141 0.58 12.37 -4.99
N VAL A 142 1.77 11.79 -5.06
CA VAL A 142 2.70 11.93 -6.19
C VAL A 142 2.56 10.68 -7.06
N ALA A 143 2.06 10.81 -8.29
CA ALA A 143 1.89 9.70 -9.21
C ALA A 143 2.96 9.71 -10.30
N TYR A 144 3.46 8.53 -10.65
CA TYR A 144 4.42 8.29 -11.73
C TYR A 144 3.77 7.48 -12.85
N SER A 145 3.84 8.01 -14.08
CA SER A 145 3.52 7.31 -15.32
C SER A 145 4.76 7.21 -16.22
N ASP A 146 4.70 6.38 -17.27
CA ASP A 146 5.80 6.20 -18.23
C ASP A 146 6.22 7.52 -18.94
N TYR A 147 5.38 8.55 -18.87
CA TYR A 147 5.60 9.83 -19.55
C TYR A 147 5.65 11.04 -18.61
N ARG A 148 5.16 10.96 -17.35
CA ARG A 148 4.92 12.12 -16.47
C ARG A 148 5.02 11.80 -14.97
N VAL A 149 5.39 12.80 -14.17
CA VAL A 149 5.25 12.79 -12.70
C VAL A 149 4.39 13.99 -12.31
N GLY A 150 3.38 13.79 -11.46
CA GLY A 150 2.47 14.87 -11.02
C GLY A 150 2.07 14.75 -9.55
N MET A 151 1.70 15.88 -8.93
CA MET A 151 1.19 15.96 -7.56
C MET A 151 -0.31 16.25 -7.53
N LEU A 152 -1.02 15.61 -6.60
CA LEU A 152 -2.44 15.80 -6.35
C LEU A 152 -2.69 16.02 -4.84
N GLY A 153 -3.08 17.23 -4.47
CA GLY A 153 -3.37 17.65 -3.09
C GLY A 153 -3.41 19.18 -2.99
N GLY A 154 -4.49 19.73 -2.41
CA GLY A 154 -4.79 21.17 -2.50
C GLY A 154 -5.26 21.57 -3.90
N SER A 155 -5.98 22.70 -4.02
CA SER A 155 -6.60 23.20 -5.26
C SER A 155 -5.76 22.98 -6.53
N SER A 156 -6.17 21.97 -7.32
CA SER A 156 -5.84 21.69 -8.72
C SER A 156 -4.54 22.28 -9.29
N SER A 157 -3.48 21.47 -9.38
CA SER A 157 -2.44 21.69 -10.39
C SER A 157 -1.81 20.38 -10.85
N ILE A 158 -2.06 20.00 -12.11
CA ILE A 158 -1.25 19.02 -12.84
C ILE A 158 -0.02 19.79 -13.32
N VAL A 159 1.16 19.50 -12.76
CA VAL A 159 2.43 20.08 -13.22
C VAL A 159 2.99 19.20 -14.33
N GLU A 160 2.84 19.64 -15.59
CA GLU A 160 3.54 19.04 -16.72
C GLU A 160 4.98 19.60 -16.81
N ASN A 161 5.92 18.70 -17.14
CA ASN A 161 7.36 18.92 -17.35
C ASN A 161 8.23 19.05 -16.08
N THR A 162 8.88 17.92 -15.76
CA THR A 162 10.25 17.83 -15.22
C THR A 162 10.59 18.79 -14.07
N ARG A 163 9.89 18.68 -12.94
CA ARG A 163 10.39 19.01 -11.60
C ARG A 163 9.40 18.51 -10.55
N ILE A 164 9.82 17.51 -9.77
CA ILE A 164 9.13 17.13 -8.53
C ILE A 164 9.31 18.31 -7.58
N LEU A 165 8.25 19.08 -7.34
CA LEU A 165 8.20 20.07 -6.28
C LEU A 165 7.41 19.46 -5.14
N ALA A 166 8.09 18.78 -4.21
CA ALA A 166 7.51 18.53 -2.90
C ALA A 166 7.04 19.89 -2.33
N LEU A 167 5.74 20.03 -2.10
CA LEU A 167 5.17 21.19 -1.42
C LEU A 167 4.77 20.78 -0.02
N ASP A 168 5.37 21.48 0.93
CA ASP A 168 5.30 21.29 2.36
C ASP A 168 3.88 21.37 2.91
N ALA A 169 3.70 20.69 4.05
CA ALA A 169 2.48 20.76 4.85
C ALA A 169 2.24 22.21 5.32
N ALA A 170 1.09 22.78 4.96
CA ALA A 170 0.53 23.88 5.72
C ALA A 170 -0.40 23.28 6.78
N ASP A 171 0.10 23.20 8.02
CA ASP A 171 -0.75 23.27 9.19
C ASP A 171 -1.65 24.50 9.05
N SER A 172 -2.95 24.31 9.05
CA SER A 172 -3.88 25.37 9.42
C SER A 172 -4.51 25.00 10.75
N ALA A 173 -3.83 25.41 11.81
CA ALA A 173 -4.49 25.72 13.07
C ALA A 173 -5.49 26.87 12.81
N VAL A 174 -6.79 26.61 13.03
CA VAL A 174 -7.72 27.40 13.85
C VAL A 174 -8.77 26.44 14.41
#